data_AF-A0A6N6KPV6-F1
#
_entry.id   AF-A0A6N6KPV6-F1
#
_cell.length_a   1.000
_cell.length_b   1.000
_cell.length_c   1.000
_cell.angle_alpha   90.00
_cell.angle_beta   90.00
_cell.angle_gamma   90.00
#
_symmetry.space_group_name_H-M   'P 1'
#
loop_
_entity.id
_entity.type
_entity.pdbx_description
1 polymer ?
#
loop_
_entity_poly.entity_id
_entity_poly.type
_entity_poly.pdbx_seq_one_letter_code
_entity_poly.pdbx_strand_id
1 'polypeptide(L)'
;YTNVYDSNGNSSNKPEARIIGESSASEFPQDEKTVYLFGSGAEKCVPFLPPPKFQIMDVKLSATNLVPLALEKFAQKDFADLAYFSPFYLKSPNITKAKPKL
;
A
#
# COMPACT_ATOMS: atom_id res chain seq x y z
N TYR A 1 5.12 0.52 2.45
CA TYR A 1 4.51 0.76 1.14
C TYR A 1 3.40 1.75 1.32
N THR A 2 3.21 2.63 0.33
CA THR A 2 2.18 3.66 0.34
C THR A 2 1.49 3.63 -1.01
N ASN A 3 0.16 3.70 -0.99
CA ASN A 3 -0.65 3.95 -2.17
C ASN A 3 -1.88 4.76 -1.73
N VAL A 4 -2.29 5.73 -2.55
CA VAL A 4 -3.45 6.59 -2.30
C VAL A 4 -4.54 6.23 -3.28
N TYR A 5 -5.77 6.15 -2.77
CA TYR A 5 -6.96 5.82 -3.52
C TYR A 5 -8.04 6.88 -3.29
N ASP A 6 -8.81 7.16 -4.32
CA ASP A 6 -10.05 7.94 -4.21
C ASP A 6 -11.20 7.08 -3.64
N SER A 7 -12.37 7.69 -3.45
CA SER A 7 -13.58 7.01 -2.95
C SER A 7 -14.15 5.95 -3.91
N ASN A 8 -13.76 5.98 -5.18
CA ASN A 8 -14.15 4.99 -6.19
C ASN A 8 -13.15 3.82 -6.26
N GLY A 9 -12.07 3.85 -5.46
CA GLY A 9 -11.01 2.85 -5.47
C GLY A 9 -9.99 3.04 -6.59
N ASN A 10 -10.01 4.18 -7.29
CA ASN A 10 -8.99 4.50 -8.28
C ASN A 10 -7.71 4.93 -7.58
N SER A 11 -6.60 4.35 -8.01
CA SER A 11 -5.28 4.64 -7.45
C SER A 11 -4.70 5.91 -8.07
N SER A 12 -4.28 6.87 -7.25
CA SER A 12 -3.65 8.10 -7.74
C SER A 12 -2.16 7.94 -8.06
N ASN A 13 -1.52 6.90 -7.53
CA ASN A 13 -0.10 6.61 -7.75
C ASN A 13 0.15 5.10 -7.79
N LYS A 14 1.28 4.65 -8.31
CA LYS A 14 1.68 3.24 -8.15
C LYS A 14 2.09 2.99 -6.69
N PRO A 15 1.89 1.78 -6.14
CA PRO A 15 2.37 1.47 -4.80
C PRO A 15 3.88 1.68 -4.73
N GLU A 16 4.34 2.36 -3.69
CA GLU A 16 5.74 2.78 -3.58
C GLU A 16 6.29 2.66 -2.15
N ALA A 17 7.61 2.64 -2.02
CA ALA A 17 8.29 2.65 -0.73
C ALA A 17 8.56 4.09 -0.25
N ARG A 18 7.50 4.88 -0.05
CA ARG A 18 7.60 6.27 0.41
C ARG A 18 8.07 6.34 1.87
N ILE A 19 8.97 7.29 2.16
CA ILE A 19 9.35 7.68 3.52
C ILE A 19 8.41 8.78 3.97
N ILE A 20 7.78 8.62 5.13
CA ILE A 20 6.88 9.62 5.71
C ILE A 20 7.65 10.42 6.76
N GLY A 21 7.64 11.75 6.63
CA GLY A 21 8.30 12.70 7.52
C GLY A 21 7.56 14.04 7.57
N GLU A 22 8.19 15.06 8.17
CA GLU A 22 7.55 16.35 8.49
C GLU A 22 6.92 17.07 7.29
N SER A 23 7.53 16.97 6.10
CA SER A 23 7.01 17.59 4.88
C SER A 23 5.93 16.77 4.16
N SER A 24 5.76 15.49 4.53
CA SER A 24 4.97 14.54 3.75
C SER A 24 3.48 14.86 3.74
N ALA A 25 2.95 15.56 4.75
CA ALA A 25 1.54 15.96 4.79
C ALA A 25 1.11 16.79 3.55
N SER A 26 2.03 17.57 2.98
CA SER A 26 1.78 18.40 1.80
C SER A 26 1.64 17.60 0.50
N GLU A 27 2.13 16.36 0.48
CA GLU A 27 2.17 15.49 -0.70
C GLU A 27 0.89 14.64 -0.87
N PHE A 28 -0.01 14.68 0.11
CA PHE A 28 -1.31 14.01 0.05
C PHE A 28 -2.40 14.98 -0.44
N PRO A 29 -3.60 14.51 -0.83
CA PRO A 29 -4.66 15.36 -1.34
C PRO A 29 -4.96 16.56 -0.43
N GLN A 30 -4.86 17.77 -0.98
CA GLN A 30 -5.04 19.00 -0.20
C GLN A 30 -6.51 19.44 -0.10
N ASP A 31 -7.28 19.21 -1.16
CA ASP A 31 -8.68 19.60 -1.26
C ASP A 31 -9.63 18.68 -0.47
N GLU A 32 -9.13 17.53 -0.01
CA GLU A 32 -9.90 16.59 0.79
C GLU A 32 -9.96 16.98 2.26
N LYS A 33 -11.17 16.98 2.81
CA LYS A 33 -11.43 17.28 4.22
C LYS A 33 -10.81 16.23 5.14
N THR A 34 -10.87 14.96 4.73
CA THR A 34 -10.39 13.82 5.51
C THR A 34 -9.67 12.82 4.61
N VAL A 35 -8.52 12.34 5.07
CA VAL A 35 -7.74 11.26 4.46
C VAL A 35 -7.65 10.12 5.46
N TYR A 36 -8.09 8.93 5.06
CA TYR A 36 -8.04 7.75 5.92
C TYR A 36 -6.71 6.99 5.75
N LEU A 37 -6.04 6.75 6.86
CA LEU A 37 -4.83 5.94 6.95
C LEU A 37 -5.22 4.54 7.45
N PHE A 38 -4.83 3.51 6.72
CA PHE A 38 -5.09 2.12 7.10
C PHE A 38 -3.92 1.20 6.74
N GLY A 39 -3.87 0.04 7.40
CA GLY A 39 -2.78 -0.92 7.31
C GLY A 39 -1.73 -0.75 8.40
N SER A 40 -0.80 -1.71 8.49
CA SER A 40 0.17 -1.81 9.60
C SER A 40 1.17 -0.65 9.71
N GLY A 41 1.25 0.21 8.69
CA GLY A 41 2.06 1.43 8.72
C GLY A 41 1.34 2.66 9.26
N ALA A 42 0.01 2.63 9.38
CA ALA A 42 -0.81 3.83 9.65
C ALA A 42 -0.45 4.50 10.98
N GLU A 43 -0.35 3.73 12.07
CA GLU A 43 0.00 4.24 13.40
C GLU A 43 1.35 4.96 13.42
N LYS A 44 2.33 4.47 12.65
CA LYS A 44 3.67 5.07 12.56
C LYS A 44 3.67 6.41 11.82
N CYS A 45 2.63 6.69 11.04
CA CYS A 45 2.53 7.93 10.27
C CYS A 45 1.90 9.08 11.06
N VAL A 46 1.22 8.81 12.18
CA VAL A 46 0.48 9.82 12.97
C VAL A 46 1.31 11.05 13.37
N PRO A 47 2.58 10.92 13.80
CA PRO A 47 3.38 12.09 14.16
C PRO A 47 3.60 13.07 13.00
N PHE A 48 3.52 12.59 11.76
CA PHE A 48 3.78 13.36 10.54
C PHE A 48 2.52 13.68 9.75
N LEU A 49 1.47 12.86 9.92
CA LEU A 49 0.15 12.99 9.30
C LEU A 49 -0.90 13.07 10.43
N PRO A 50 -1.04 14.23 11.09
CA PRO A 50 -1.86 14.35 12.29
C PRO A 50 -3.35 14.60 12.00
N PRO A 51 -4.24 14.31 12.96
CA PRO A 51 -5.64 14.72 12.91
C PRO A 51 -5.82 16.25 12.94
N PRO A 52 -6.98 16.79 12.50
CA PRO A 52 -8.20 16.06 12.13
C PRO A 52 -8.23 15.57 10.68
N LYS A 53 -7.30 16.06 9.84
CA LYS A 53 -7.26 15.76 8.40
C LYS A 53 -6.93 14.28 8.15
N PHE A 54 -5.92 13.75 8.82
CA PHE A 54 -5.53 12.36 8.68
C PHE A 54 -6.11 11.54 9.83
N GLN A 55 -6.91 10.52 9.50
CA GLN A 55 -7.60 9.69 10.48
C GLN A 55 -7.24 8.23 10.28
N ILE A 56 -6.88 7.53 11.36
CA ILE A 56 -6.67 6.09 11.30
C ILE A 56 -8.02 5.40 11.20
N MET A 57 -8.13 4.49 10.24
CA MET A 57 -9.22 3.54 10.15
C MET A 57 -8.67 2.14 10.42
N ASP A 58 -9.27 1.44 11.38
CA ASP A 58 -8.98 0.03 11.58
C ASP A 58 -9.68 -0.78 10.48
N VAL A 59 -8.89 -1.25 9.53
CA VAL A 59 -9.37 -2.03 8.38
C VAL A 59 -8.80 -3.44 8.48
N LYS A 60 -9.69 -4.42 8.63
CA LYS A 60 -9.31 -5.83 8.55
C LYS A 60 -9.23 -6.28 7.09
N LEU A 61 -8.04 -6.68 6.67
CA LEU A 61 -7.84 -7.27 5.35
C LEU A 61 -8.58 -8.63 5.27
N SER A 62 -9.41 -8.80 4.25
CA SER A 62 -10.16 -10.02 3.99
C SER A 62 -10.06 -10.42 2.53
N ALA A 63 -9.87 -11.72 2.28
CA ALA A 63 -9.90 -12.28 0.93
C ALA A 63 -11.26 -12.08 0.24
N THR A 64 -12.35 -11.95 1.01
CA THR A 64 -13.68 -11.67 0.46
C THR A 64 -13.71 -10.39 -0.38
N ASN A 65 -12.94 -9.38 0.02
CA ASN A 65 -12.89 -8.10 -0.69
C ASN A 65 -12.09 -8.17 -2.02
N LEU A 66 -11.37 -9.27 -2.25
CA LEU A 66 -10.64 -9.52 -3.50
C LEU A 66 -11.50 -10.20 -4.57
N VAL A 67 -12.65 -10.77 -4.19
CA VAL A 67 -13.51 -11.54 -5.11
C VAL A 67 -13.96 -10.72 -6.32
N PRO A 68 -14.43 -9.47 -6.21
CA PRO A 68 -14.85 -8.68 -7.37
C PRO A 68 -13.69 -8.47 -8.36
N LEU A 69 -12.50 -8.13 -7.87
CA LEU A 69 -11.30 -7.92 -8.68
C LEU A 69 -10.85 -9.22 -9.39
N ALA A 70 -10.94 -10.35 -8.69
CA ALA A 70 -10.60 -11.65 -9.25
C ALA A 70 -11.60 -12.08 -10.34
N LEU A 71 -12.90 -11.83 -10.13
CA LEU A 71 -13.95 -12.12 -11.12
C LEU A 71 -13.78 -11.27 -12.39
N GLU A 72 -13.44 -10.00 -12.25
CA GLU A 72 -13.16 -9.11 -13.38
C GLU A 72 -11.99 -9.64 -14.22
N LYS A 73 -10.84 -9.93 -13.59
CA LYS A 73 -9.68 -10.51 -14.28
C LYS A 73 -9.99 -11.87 -14.92
N PHE A 74 -10.77 -12.71 -14.23
CA PHE A 74 -11.21 -13.99 -14.76
C PHE A 74 -12.05 -13.83 -16.04
N ALA A 75 -13.02 -12.91 -16.05
CA ALA A 75 -13.85 -12.62 -17.22
C ALA A 75 -13.03 -12.09 -18.41
N GLN A 76 -11.99 -11.30 -18.13
CA GLN A 76 -11.05 -10.78 -19.11
C GLN A 76 -9.99 -11.81 -19.56
N LYS A 77 -9.98 -13.01 -18.97
CA LYS A 77 -8.94 -14.04 -19.15
C LYS A 77 -7.52 -13.53 -18.83
N ASP A 78 -7.41 -12.56 -17.93
CA ASP A 78 -6.14 -12.00 -17.44
C ASP A 78 -5.58 -12.87 -16.30
N PHE A 79 -4.90 -13.94 -16.68
CA PHE A 79 -4.27 -14.88 -15.76
C PHE A 79 -2.76 -14.68 -15.71
N ALA A 80 -2.18 -14.79 -14.51
CA ALA A 80 -0.73 -14.79 -14.37
C ALA A 80 -0.13 -16.11 -14.87
N ASP A 81 1.05 -16.03 -15.49
CA ASP A 81 1.85 -17.20 -15.83
C ASP A 81 2.51 -17.77 -14.57
N LEU A 82 2.23 -19.03 -14.24
CA LEU A 82 2.73 -19.68 -13.03
C LEU A 82 4.26 -19.80 -13.00
N ALA A 83 4.92 -19.97 -14.16
CA ALA A 83 6.37 -20.09 -14.24
C ALA A 83 7.10 -18.75 -14.01
N TYR A 84 6.42 -17.63 -14.30
CA TYR A 84 7.01 -16.29 -14.25
C TYR A 84 6.37 -15.36 -13.21
N PHE A 85 5.34 -15.82 -12.49
CA PHE A 85 4.73 -15.06 -11.41
C PHE A 85 5.74 -14.82 -10.29
N SER A 86 5.89 -13.56 -9.90
CA SER A 86 6.62 -13.17 -8.71
C SER A 86 5.76 -12.25 -7.85
N PRO A 87 5.85 -12.35 -6.51
CA PRO A 87 5.20 -11.38 -5.64
C PRO A 87 5.75 -9.98 -5.92
N PHE A 88 4.88 -8.98 -5.78
CA PHE A 88 5.24 -7.59 -6.00
C PHE A 88 6.07 -7.04 -4.82
N TYR A 89 7.39 -7.23 -4.86
CA TYR A 89 8.33 -6.68 -3.89
C TYR A 89 8.85 -5.32 -4.34
N LEU A 90 8.46 -4.24 -3.64
CA LEU A 90 9.01 -2.90 -3.88
C LEU A 90 10.35 -2.66 -3.16
N LYS A 91 10.81 -3.60 -2.34
CA LYS A 91 12.14 -3.57 -1.72
C LYS A 91 12.84 -4.90 -1.97
N SER A 92 14.11 -4.83 -2.36
CA SER A 92 14.95 -6.02 -2.49
C SER A 92 15.03 -6.76 -1.15
N PRO A 93 15.04 -8.11 -1.17
CA PRO A 93 15.22 -8.90 0.04
C PRO A 93 16.58 -8.59 0.69
N ASN A 94 16.63 -8.66 2.02
CA ASN A 94 17.89 -8.53 2.76
C ASN A 94 18.71 -9.82 2.58
N ILE A 95 19.55 -9.87 1.56
CA ILE A 95 20.46 -10.99 1.31
C ILE A 95 21.76 -10.75 2.08
N THR A 96 22.00 -11.51 3.14
CA THR A 96 23.26 -11.46 3.89
C THR A 96 24.27 -12.47 3.33
N LYS A 97 25.54 -12.09 3.28
CA LYS A 97 26.62 -13.02 2.97
C LYS A 97 26.87 -13.91 4.19
N ALA A 98 26.86 -15.22 4.00
CA ALA A 98 27.22 -16.16 5.07
C ALA A 98 28.63 -15.86 5.58
N LYS A 99 28.82 -15.86 6.91
CA LYS A 99 30.17 -15.79 7.49
C LYS A 99 30.93 -17.07 7.12
N PRO A 100 32.18 -16.97 6.64
CA PRO A 100 33.02 -18.15 6.46
C PRO A 100 33.19 -18.85 7.80
N LYS A 101 33.09 -20.18 7.81
CA LYS A 101 33.48 -20.98 8.98
C LYS A 101 35.00 -20.88 9.11
N LEU A 102 35.46 -20.45 10.29
CA LEU A 102 36.86 -20.54 10.72
C LEU A 102 37.28 -22.01 10.82
#